data_AF-A0A5P2UKG5-F1
#
_entry.id   AF-A0A5P2UKG5-F1
#
_cell.length_a   1.000
_cell.length_b   1.000
_cell.length_c   1.000
_cell.angle_alpha   90.00
_cell.angle_beta   90.00
_cell.angle_gamma   90.00
#
_symmetry.space_group_name_H-M   'P 1'
#
loop_
_entity.id
_entity.type
_entity.pdbx_description
1 polymer ?
#
loop_
_entity_poly.entity_id
_entity_poly.type
_entity_poly.pdbx_seq_one_letter_code
_entity_poly.pdbx_strand_id
1 'polypeptide(L)'
;MALDPQQRAEFVNSYTRVLISAWSDEAFSAKLASEPRTALAEAGLELPAGAEVVIVTQAPEGHEQGNLDVQVDLWEKGLETGRYEFHIPATPTVDAVELSEGDLSDVAAGVLDACNYCCCPCCCCT
;
A
#
# COMPACT_ATOMS: atom_id res chain seq x y z
N MET A 1 8.51 13.22 -5.30
CA MET A 1 8.21 13.95 -4.06
C MET A 1 8.21 12.88 -3.02
N ALA A 2 9.13 12.94 -2.06
CA ALA A 2 9.21 11.91 -1.04
C ALA A 2 7.99 11.98 -0.13
N LEU A 3 7.35 10.84 0.14
CA LEU A 3 6.30 10.75 1.16
C LEU A 3 6.90 11.02 2.53
N ASP A 4 6.12 11.65 3.41
CA ASP A 4 6.47 11.63 4.83
C ASP A 4 6.20 10.22 5.44
N PRO A 5 6.74 9.92 6.63
CA PRO A 5 6.61 8.59 7.23
C PRO A 5 5.16 8.14 7.44
N GLN A 6 4.25 9.07 7.77
CA GLN A 6 2.83 8.75 7.95
C GLN A 6 2.18 8.42 6.61
N GLN A 7 2.41 9.23 5.59
CA GLN A 7 1.88 8.99 4.25
C GLN A 7 2.39 7.68 3.65
N ARG A 8 3.68 7.36 3.84
CA ARG A 8 4.25 6.06 3.44
C ARG A 8 3.52 4.92 4.14
N ALA A 9 3.31 5.04 5.45
CA ALA A 9 2.63 4.02 6.25
C ALA A 9 1.16 3.79 5.81
N GLU A 10 0.42 4.87 5.55
CA GLU A 10 -0.94 4.80 5.01
C GLU A 10 -0.98 4.13 3.63
N PHE A 11 -0.07 4.50 2.74
CA PHE A 11 0.06 3.89 1.41
C PHE A 11 0.36 2.39 1.51
N VAL A 12 1.36 2.00 2.31
CA VAL A 12 1.77 0.61 2.50
C VAL A 12 0.61 -0.25 3.01
N ASN A 13 -0.16 0.26 3.98
CA ASN A 13 -1.33 -0.44 4.51
C ASN A 13 -2.40 -0.69 3.43
N SER A 14 -2.76 0.34 2.69
CA SER A 14 -3.78 0.23 1.63
C SER A 14 -3.29 -0.66 0.48
N TYR A 15 -2.02 -0.54 0.10
CA TYR A 15 -1.40 -1.40 -0.92
C TYR A 15 -1.37 -2.87 -0.50
N THR A 16 -1.01 -3.17 0.75
CA THR A 16 -1.03 -4.53 1.29
C THR A 16 -2.44 -5.12 1.27
N ARG A 17 -3.46 -4.31 1.59
CA ARG A 17 -4.86 -4.74 1.49
C ARG A 17 -5.25 -5.09 0.05
N VAL A 18 -4.80 -4.30 -0.94
CA VAL A 18 -5.02 -4.62 -2.36
C VAL A 18 -4.42 -5.97 -2.72
N LEU A 19 -3.18 -6.24 -2.32
CA LEU A 19 -2.53 -7.53 -2.59
C LEU A 19 -3.32 -8.70 -1.99
N ILE A 20 -3.68 -8.61 -0.71
CA ILE A 20 -4.46 -9.63 -0.02
C ILE A 20 -5.81 -9.84 -0.72
N SER A 21 -6.54 -8.78 -1.03
CA SER A 21 -7.84 -8.86 -1.72
C SER A 21 -7.70 -9.43 -3.13
N ALA A 22 -6.68 -9.04 -3.89
CA ALA A 22 -6.44 -9.56 -5.24
C ALA A 22 -6.17 -11.08 -5.26
N TRP A 23 -5.56 -11.62 -4.20
CA TRP A 23 -5.29 -13.07 -4.12
C TRP A 23 -6.39 -13.89 -3.44
N SER A 24 -7.19 -13.28 -2.57
CA SER A 24 -8.20 -13.99 -1.77
C SER A 24 -9.64 -13.78 -2.25
N ASP A 25 -9.90 -12.79 -3.10
CA ASP A 25 -11.21 -12.46 -3.64
C ASP A 25 -11.17 -12.36 -5.17
N GLU A 26 -11.76 -13.36 -5.83
CA GLU A 26 -11.88 -13.43 -7.29
C GLU A 26 -12.69 -12.26 -7.86
N ALA A 27 -13.72 -11.79 -7.16
CA ALA A 27 -14.52 -10.66 -7.61
C ALA A 27 -13.69 -9.37 -7.55
N PHE A 28 -12.89 -9.21 -6.52
CA PHE A 28 -11.94 -8.10 -6.42
C PHE A 28 -10.88 -8.17 -7.53
N SER A 29 -10.29 -9.35 -7.78
CA SER A 29 -9.33 -9.55 -8.86
C SER A 29 -9.90 -9.20 -10.25
N ALA A 30 -11.10 -9.70 -10.56
CA ALA A 30 -11.80 -9.39 -11.81
C ALA A 30 -12.14 -7.90 -11.94
N LYS A 31 -12.47 -7.24 -10.82
CA LYS A 31 -12.71 -5.81 -10.78
C LYS A 31 -11.44 -5.00 -10.92
N LEU A 32 -10.33 -5.43 -10.33
CA LEU A 32 -9.03 -4.79 -10.49
C LEU A 32 -8.58 -4.80 -11.97
N ALA A 33 -8.92 -5.86 -12.71
CA ALA A 33 -8.62 -5.95 -14.14
C ALA A 33 -9.53 -5.07 -15.02
N SER A 34 -10.81 -4.90 -14.66
CA SER A 34 -11.78 -4.17 -15.48
C SER A 34 -11.99 -2.71 -15.07
N GLU A 35 -11.95 -2.43 -13.78
CA GLU A 35 -12.18 -1.13 -13.14
C GLU A 35 -11.12 -0.86 -12.04
N PRO A 36 -9.82 -0.78 -12.41
CA PRO A 36 -8.72 -0.73 -11.44
C PRO A 36 -8.85 0.42 -10.45
N ARG A 37 -9.23 1.61 -10.92
CA ARG A 37 -9.43 2.78 -10.07
C ARG A 37 -10.49 2.56 -8.99
N THR A 38 -11.57 1.87 -9.34
CA THR A 38 -12.66 1.56 -8.40
C THR A 38 -12.20 0.54 -7.37
N ALA A 39 -11.54 -0.53 -7.80
CA ALA A 39 -11.00 -1.56 -6.90
C ALA A 39 -9.95 -0.98 -5.93
N LEU A 40 -9.04 -0.13 -6.43
CA LEU A 40 -8.03 0.54 -5.60
C LEU A 40 -8.68 1.46 -4.55
N ALA A 41 -9.70 2.23 -4.93
CA ALA A 41 -10.42 3.10 -4.00
C ALA A 41 -11.13 2.31 -2.88
N GLU A 42 -11.68 1.13 -3.18
CA GLU A 42 -12.29 0.24 -2.16
C GLU A 42 -11.27 -0.24 -1.12
N ALA A 43 -10.00 -0.36 -1.51
CA ALA A 43 -8.91 -0.72 -0.61
C ALA A 43 -8.31 0.49 0.14
N GLY A 44 -8.75 1.71 -0.14
CA GLY A 44 -8.24 2.94 0.47
C GLY A 44 -7.13 3.64 -0.34
N LEU A 45 -6.90 3.24 -1.60
CA LEU A 45 -6.00 3.92 -2.53
C LEU A 45 -6.81 4.84 -3.46
N GLU A 46 -7.08 6.06 -3.00
CA GLU A 46 -7.73 7.08 -3.80
C GLU A 46 -6.73 7.79 -4.72
N LEU A 47 -7.05 7.84 -6.01
CA LEU A 47 -6.22 8.46 -7.03
C LEU A 47 -6.81 9.81 -7.47
N PRO A 48 -6.02 10.81 -7.90
CA PRO A 48 -6.53 12.07 -8.43
C PRO A 48 -7.40 11.87 -9.69
N ALA A 49 -8.36 12.75 -9.94
CA ALA A 49 -9.17 12.69 -11.16
C ALA A 49 -8.28 12.85 -12.41
N GLY A 50 -8.47 11.98 -13.40
CA GLY A 50 -7.66 11.97 -14.62
C GLY A 50 -6.32 11.23 -14.51
N ALA A 51 -6.02 10.60 -13.38
CA ALA A 51 -4.84 9.75 -13.22
C ALA A 51 -4.88 8.55 -14.18
N GLU A 52 -3.74 8.29 -14.84
CA GLU A 52 -3.51 7.07 -15.60
C GLU A 52 -3.16 5.94 -14.63
N VAL A 53 -3.81 4.78 -14.75
CA VAL A 53 -3.59 3.62 -13.87
C VAL A 53 -3.11 2.45 -14.71
N VAL A 54 -1.99 1.86 -14.30
CA VAL A 54 -1.36 0.72 -14.96
C VAL A 54 -1.14 -0.38 -13.93
N ILE A 55 -1.77 -1.54 -14.16
CA ILE A 55 -1.57 -2.73 -13.33
C ILE A 55 -0.56 -3.63 -14.04
N VAL A 56 0.53 -3.95 -13.34
CA VAL A 56 1.60 -4.83 -13.81
C VAL A 56 1.53 -6.12 -13.00
N THR A 57 1.07 -7.19 -13.64
CA THR A 57 0.93 -8.51 -12.99
C THR A 57 2.15 -9.40 -13.14
N GLN A 58 3.08 -9.01 -14.01
CA GLN A 58 4.37 -9.65 -14.22
C GLN A 58 5.41 -8.55 -14.38
N ALA A 59 6.31 -8.41 -13.40
CA ALA A 59 7.43 -7.50 -13.56
C ALA A 59 8.39 -8.04 -14.65
N PRO A 60 9.09 -7.16 -15.39
CA PRO A 60 10.11 -7.57 -16.34
C PRO A 60 11.20 -8.44 -15.66
N GLU A 61 11.79 -9.37 -16.42
CA GLU A 61 12.83 -10.27 -15.92
C GLU A 61 13.97 -9.49 -15.23
N GLY A 62 14.31 -9.87 -13.99
CA GLY A 62 15.34 -9.21 -13.18
C GLY A 62 14.82 -8.16 -12.20
N HIS A 63 13.50 -7.91 -12.14
CA HIS A 63 12.87 -7.06 -11.13
C HIS A 63 12.10 -7.88 -10.10
N GLU A 64 12.29 -7.57 -8.81
CA GLU A 64 11.59 -8.22 -7.71
C GLU A 64 10.10 -7.84 -7.71
N GLN A 65 9.23 -8.84 -7.92
CA GLN A 65 7.78 -8.64 -7.90
C GLN A 65 7.28 -8.52 -6.46
N GLY A 66 6.56 -7.45 -6.16
CA GLY A 66 6.01 -7.21 -4.82
C GLY A 66 7.00 -6.59 -3.83
N ASN A 67 8.14 -6.07 -4.30
CA ASN A 67 9.04 -5.28 -3.45
C ASN A 67 8.35 -3.97 -3.04
N LEU A 68 8.16 -3.77 -1.73
CA LEU A 68 7.41 -2.65 -1.17
C LEU A 68 8.07 -1.30 -1.46
N ASP A 69 9.39 -1.20 -1.37
CA ASP A 69 10.12 0.04 -1.63
C ASP A 69 10.01 0.44 -3.11
N VAL A 70 10.11 -0.54 -4.01
CA VAL A 70 9.86 -0.31 -5.45
C VAL A 70 8.46 0.23 -5.67
N GLN A 71 7.46 -0.31 -4.99
CA GLN A 71 6.10 0.17 -5.11
C GLN A 71 5.90 1.58 -4.52
N VAL A 72 6.56 1.92 -3.42
CA VAL A 72 6.55 3.28 -2.85
C VAL A 72 7.17 4.27 -3.84
N ASP A 73 8.31 3.94 -4.45
CA ASP A 73 8.93 4.78 -5.48
C ASP A 73 8.02 5.02 -6.70
N LEU A 74 7.28 3.98 -7.12
CA LEU A 74 6.31 4.10 -8.22
C LEU A 74 5.11 4.98 -7.83
N TRP A 75 4.66 4.90 -6.59
CA TRP A 75 3.60 5.77 -6.07
C TRP A 75 4.03 7.24 -6.05
N GLU A 76 5.24 7.52 -5.56
CA GLU A 76 5.80 8.88 -5.56
C GLU A 76 5.92 9.46 -6.97
N LYS A 77 6.36 8.65 -7.94
CA LYS A 77 6.39 9.04 -9.36
C LYS A 77 4.97 9.30 -9.89
N GLY A 78 3.99 8.52 -9.47
CA GLY A 78 2.58 8.73 -9.82
C GLY A 78 2.04 10.06 -9.30
N LEU A 79 2.39 10.44 -8.07
CA LEU A 79 2.03 11.76 -7.51
C LEU A 79 2.62 12.92 -8.32
N GLU A 80 3.81 12.75 -8.90
CA GLU A 80 4.46 13.79 -9.71
C GLU A 80 3.94 13.84 -11.15
N THR A 81 3.68 12.68 -11.75
CA THR A 81 3.42 12.55 -13.19
C THR A 81 1.94 12.38 -13.54
N GLY A 82 1.12 11.97 -12.58
CA GLY A 82 -0.27 11.56 -12.78
C GLY A 82 -0.42 10.13 -13.34
N ARG A 83 0.68 9.39 -13.55
CA ARG A 83 0.67 7.99 -14.01
C ARG A 83 1.09 7.05 -12.88
N TYR A 84 0.15 6.24 -12.43
CA TYR A 84 0.32 5.34 -11.30
C TYR A 84 0.48 3.90 -11.80
N GLU A 85 1.61 3.31 -11.45
CA GLU A 85 1.93 1.93 -11.78
C GLU A 85 1.89 1.07 -10.51
N PHE A 86 1.14 -0.03 -10.55
CA PHE A 86 0.98 -0.95 -9.43
C PHE A 86 1.45 -2.35 -9.81
N HIS A 87 2.40 -2.89 -9.06
CA HIS A 87 3.00 -4.20 -9.29
C HIS A 87 2.26 -5.25 -8.45
N ILE A 88 1.12 -5.72 -8.96
CA ILE A 88 0.24 -6.65 -8.25
C ILE A 88 0.40 -8.03 -8.90
N PRO A 89 1.28 -8.92 -8.40
CA PRO A 89 1.50 -10.20 -9.03
C PRO A 89 0.21 -11.03 -8.99
N ALA A 90 -0.06 -11.77 -10.07
CA ALA A 90 -1.28 -12.58 -10.19
C ALA A 90 -1.37 -13.70 -9.13
N THR A 91 -0.23 -14.08 -8.55
CA THR A 91 -0.12 -15.06 -7.49
C THR A 91 0.78 -14.54 -6.38
N PRO A 92 0.52 -14.85 -5.10
CA PRO A 92 1.39 -14.46 -4.00
C PRO A 92 2.80 -15.01 -4.21
N THR A 93 3.80 -14.14 -4.18
CA THR A 93 5.22 -14.49 -4.16
C THR A 93 5.72 -14.51 -2.72
N VAL A 94 6.75 -15.31 -2.42
CA VAL A 94 7.27 -15.46 -1.05
C VAL A 94 7.68 -14.10 -0.46
N ASP A 95 8.28 -13.21 -1.26
CA ASP A 95 8.68 -11.87 -0.83
C ASP A 95 7.50 -10.92 -0.54
N ALA A 96 6.38 -11.10 -1.24
CA ALA A 96 5.16 -10.33 -0.98
C ALA A 96 4.33 -10.91 0.19
N VAL A 97 4.57 -12.17 0.55
CA VAL A 97 4.04 -12.83 1.76
C VAL A 97 4.90 -12.49 2.97
N GLU A 98 6.20 -12.32 2.78
CA GLU A 98 7.16 -11.80 3.76
C GLU A 98 7.27 -10.28 3.70
N LEU A 99 6.13 -9.58 3.68
CA LEU A 99 6.07 -8.20 4.19
C LEU A 99 6.49 -8.28 5.65
N SER A 100 7.80 -8.11 5.87
CA SER A 100 8.45 -8.51 7.10
C SER A 100 7.81 -7.74 8.27
N GLU A 101 7.73 -8.37 9.44
CA GLU A 101 7.25 -7.71 10.66
C GLU A 101 7.98 -6.38 10.93
N GLY A 102 9.17 -6.19 10.36
CA GLY A 102 9.95 -4.95 10.32
C GLY A 102 9.28 -3.80 9.54
N ASP A 103 8.87 -4.02 8.29
CA ASP A 103 8.18 -3.00 7.48
C ASP A 103 6.80 -2.65 8.05
N LEU A 104 6.11 -3.65 8.62
CA LEU A 104 4.87 -3.44 9.38
C LEU A 104 5.13 -2.71 10.71
N SER A 105 6.28 -2.90 11.35
CA SER A 105 6.62 -2.22 12.62
C SER A 105 6.91 -0.73 12.45
N ASP A 106 7.49 -0.33 11.31
CA ASP A 106 7.66 1.10 10.96
C ASP A 106 6.31 1.78 10.69
N VAL A 107 5.34 1.04 10.16
CA VAL A 107 3.94 1.49 9.97
C VAL A 107 3.17 1.50 11.30
N ALA A 108 3.43 0.54 12.19
CA ALA A 108 2.79 0.44 13.50
C ALA A 108 3.26 1.53 14.50
N ALA A 109 4.34 2.25 14.20
CA ALA A 109 4.79 3.39 15.00
C ALA A 109 3.91 4.65 14.82
N GLY A 110 2.95 4.64 13.89
CA GLY A 110 2.14 5.80 13.49
C GLY A 110 0.72 5.90 14.05
N VAL A 111 0.24 4.97 14.89
CA VAL A 111 -1.06 5.15 15.59
C VAL A 111 -0.95 6.02 16.86
N LEU A 112 -0.06 7.00 16.83
CA LEU A 112 -0.04 8.10 17.79
C LEU A 112 -0.83 9.32 17.26
N ASP A 113 -2.03 9.08 16.72
CA ASP A 113 -3.12 10.04 16.91
C ASP A 113 -4.01 9.54 18.07
N ALA A 114 -3.51 9.81 19.27
CA ALA A 114 -4.24 10.42 20.37
C ALA A 114 -5.69 9.98 20.66
N CYS A 115 -6.04 8.69 20.52
CA CYS A 115 -7.25 8.20 21.17
C CYS A 115 -7.11 6.74 21.61
N ASN A 116 -7.08 6.55 22.93
CA ASN A 116 -7.53 5.35 23.64
C ASN A 116 -6.50 4.29 24.11
N TYR A 117 -5.25 4.66 24.40
CA TYR A 117 -4.42 3.79 25.26
C TYR A 117 -3.63 4.59 26.32
N CYS A 118 -4.36 5.24 27.23
CA CYS A 118 -3.81 5.70 28.50
C CYS A 118 -3.81 4.53 29.51
N CYS A 119 -2.90 3.58 29.26
CA CYS A 119 -2.43 2.60 30.25
C CYS A 119 -0.93 2.82 30.46
N CYS A 120 -0.54 3.92 31.10
CA CYS A 120 0.59 3.87 32.02
C CYS A 120 0.45 4.90 33.15
N PRO A 121 0.76 4.49 34.39
CA PRO A 121 0.62 5.28 35.60
C PRO A 121 1.82 6.23 35.79
N CYS A 122 1.59 7.32 36.52
CA CYS A 122 2.56 8.23 37.13
C CYS A 122 3.06 9.45 36.31
N CYS A 123 3.04 10.59 37.01
CA CYS A 123 3.49 11.96 36.71
C CYS A 123 2.49 12.83 35.91
N CYS A 124 1.97 14.00 36.34
CA CYS A 124 2.18 14.85 37.53
C CYS A 124 1.11 16.01 37.53
N CYS A 125 0.86 16.62 38.70
CA CYS A 125 0.24 17.96 38.96
C CYS A 125 -1.29 18.08 38.76
N THR A 126 -2.13 18.44 39.74
CA THR A 126 -2.04 19.30 40.94
C THR A 126 -2.76 18.71 42.14
#